data_AF-A0A2G9M4A9-F1
#
_entry.id   AF-A0A2G9M4A9-F1
#
_cell.length_a   1.000
_cell.length_b   1.000
_cell.length_c   1.000
_cell.angle_alpha   90.00
_cell.angle_beta   90.00
_cell.angle_gamma   90.00
#
_symmetry.space_group_name_H-M   'P 1'
#
loop_
_entity.id
_entity.type
_entity.pdbx_description
1 polymer ?
#
loop_
_entity_poly.entity_id
_entity_poly.type
_entity_poly.pdbx_seq_one_letter_code
_entity_poly.pdbx_strand_id
1 'polypeptide(L)'
;MSEAIVPEQPAVIEEPQETAPVSCVYDNECPQGDLCIDSSCQKLDDLYAGNCEKKCSFKSATLLTSDGETLTLKKSQGSYTAAGAVEWKVISFPDYCPGSFKLPVKVLMKNAGKVLGEYALLLDEGQSSQAIKHPTISRVNFQLTLTDVEEEC
;
A
#
# COMPACT_ATOMS: atom_id res chain seq x y z
N MET A 1 -58.88 -7.74 -39.51
CA MET A 1 -58.60 -8.35 -38.19
C MET A 1 -57.50 -9.37 -38.45
N SER A 2 -56.26 -9.24 -37.98
CA SER A 2 -55.84 -8.68 -36.69
C SER A 2 -54.38 -8.21 -36.77
N GLU A 3 -54.10 -7.06 -36.16
CA GLU A 3 -52.75 -6.55 -35.90
C GLU A 3 -52.01 -7.45 -34.91
N ALA A 4 -50.74 -7.73 -35.20
CA ALA A 4 -49.83 -8.41 -34.29
C ALA A 4 -49.23 -7.36 -33.35
N ILE A 5 -49.55 -7.49 -32.06
CA ILE A 5 -49.02 -6.64 -30.99
C ILE A 5 -47.63 -7.18 -30.62
N VAL A 6 -46.59 -6.39 -30.85
CA VAL A 6 -45.22 -6.68 -30.42
C VAL A 6 -45.12 -6.38 -28.93
N PRO A 7 -44.76 -7.34 -28.05
CA PRO A 7 -44.59 -7.04 -26.63
C PRO A 7 -43.31 -6.21 -26.44
N GLU A 8 -43.49 -4.99 -25.94
CA GLU A 8 -42.42 -4.08 -25.53
C GLU A 8 -41.68 -4.68 -24.33
N GLN A 9 -40.39 -4.97 -24.49
CA GLN A 9 -39.55 -5.47 -23.41
C GLN A 9 -39.27 -4.34 -22.41
N PRO A 10 -39.42 -4.55 -21.09
CA PRO A 10 -39.09 -3.53 -20.11
C PRO A 10 -37.58 -3.26 -20.11
N ALA A 11 -37.22 -1.97 -20.21
CA ALA A 11 -35.85 -1.51 -20.09
C ALA A 11 -35.28 -1.88 -18.71
N VAL A 12 -34.24 -2.70 -18.70
CA VAL A 12 -33.45 -3.03 -17.51
C VAL A 12 -32.69 -1.76 -17.11
N ILE A 13 -33.06 -1.18 -15.98
CA ILE A 13 -32.33 -0.09 -15.35
C ILE A 13 -31.12 -0.74 -14.66
N GLU A 14 -29.92 -0.59 -15.22
CA GLU A 14 -28.68 -0.96 -14.56
C GLU A 14 -28.45 0.00 -13.38
N GLU A 15 -28.69 -0.50 -12.18
CA GLU A 15 -28.26 0.13 -10.93
C GLU A 15 -26.72 0.25 -10.96
N PRO A 16 -26.12 1.40 -10.58
CA PRO A 16 -24.66 1.52 -10.55
C PRO A 16 -24.11 0.46 -9.60
N GLN A 17 -23.44 -0.55 -10.14
CA GLN A 17 -22.77 -1.53 -9.32
C GLN A 17 -21.68 -0.82 -8.54
N GLU A 18 -21.92 -0.61 -7.25
CA GLU A 18 -20.90 -0.24 -6.27
C GLU A 18 -19.88 -1.40 -6.28
N THR A 19 -18.83 -1.25 -7.08
CA THR A 19 -17.75 -2.21 -7.21
C THR A 19 -17.15 -2.44 -5.83
N ALA A 20 -17.33 -3.64 -5.29
CA ALA A 20 -16.66 -4.10 -4.09
C ALA A 20 -15.16 -3.81 -4.20
N PRO A 21 -14.48 -3.42 -3.09
CA PRO A 21 -13.06 -3.14 -3.13
C PRO A 21 -12.31 -4.34 -3.71
N VAL A 22 -11.55 -4.10 -4.77
CA VAL A 22 -10.72 -5.12 -5.40
C VAL A 22 -9.67 -5.52 -4.37
N SER A 23 -9.86 -6.70 -3.77
CA SER A 23 -8.87 -7.28 -2.87
C SER A 23 -7.65 -7.68 -3.69
N CYS A 24 -6.49 -7.18 -3.32
CA CYS A 24 -5.23 -7.47 -4.02
C CYS A 24 -4.23 -8.14 -3.07
N VAL A 25 -3.30 -8.89 -3.65
CA VAL A 25 -2.11 -9.40 -2.97
C VAL A 25 -0.87 -8.62 -3.44
N TYR A 26 -0.85 -8.21 -4.71
CA TYR A 26 0.26 -7.51 -5.34
C TYR A 26 -0.18 -6.32 -6.22
N ASP A 27 0.72 -5.37 -6.45
CA ASP A 27 0.47 -4.16 -7.25
C ASP A 27 0.04 -4.49 -8.69
N ASN A 28 0.47 -5.62 -9.25
CA ASN A 28 0.12 -6.02 -10.63
C ASN A 28 -1.32 -6.52 -10.78
N GLU A 29 -2.05 -6.69 -9.68
CA GLU A 29 -3.48 -7.00 -9.66
C GLU A 29 -4.34 -5.72 -9.64
N CYS A 30 -3.71 -4.56 -9.45
CA CYS A 30 -4.39 -3.28 -9.39
C CYS A 30 -4.42 -2.56 -10.75
N PRO A 31 -5.40 -1.67 -10.97
CA PRO A 31 -5.44 -0.80 -12.13
C PRO A 31 -4.16 0.03 -12.27
N GLN A 32 -3.89 0.49 -13.50
CA GLN A 32 -2.70 1.29 -13.75
C GLN A 32 -2.67 2.57 -12.90
N GLY A 33 -1.60 2.72 -12.11
CA GLY A 33 -1.40 3.87 -11.21
C GLY A 33 -1.85 3.63 -9.77
N ASP A 34 -2.50 2.51 -9.50
CA ASP A 34 -2.89 2.09 -8.15
C ASP A 34 -1.84 1.12 -7.58
N LEU A 35 -1.69 1.15 -6.26
CA LEU A 35 -0.84 0.22 -5.52
C LEU A 35 -1.73 -0.71 -4.71
N CYS A 36 -1.24 -1.91 -4.44
CA CYS A 36 -1.87 -2.79 -3.48
C CYS A 36 -1.45 -2.38 -2.08
N ILE A 37 -2.28 -1.58 -1.41
CA ILE A 37 -2.03 -1.04 -0.08
C ILE A 37 -2.91 -1.79 0.92
N ASP A 38 -2.31 -2.52 1.86
CA ASP A 38 -3.04 -3.29 2.88
C ASP A 38 -4.20 -4.15 2.31
N SER A 39 -3.90 -4.83 1.20
CA SER A 39 -4.84 -5.68 0.43
C SER A 39 -5.99 -4.95 -0.29
N SER A 40 -5.88 -3.64 -0.48
CA SER A 40 -6.82 -2.85 -1.28
C SER A 40 -6.09 -2.06 -2.37
N CYS A 41 -6.62 -2.05 -3.59
CA CYS A 41 -6.09 -1.20 -4.66
C CYS A 41 -6.42 0.27 -4.40
N GLN A 42 -5.40 1.08 -4.14
CA GLN A 42 -5.55 2.49 -3.80
C GLN A 42 -4.43 3.34 -4.39
N LYS A 43 -4.71 4.62 -4.63
CA LYS A 43 -3.68 5.61 -4.95
C LYS A 43 -3.08 6.18 -3.68
N LEU A 44 -1.76 6.24 -3.65
CA LEU A 44 -1.06 6.80 -2.51
C LEU A 44 -1.40 8.28 -2.30
N ASP A 45 -1.55 9.05 -3.38
CA ASP A 45 -1.87 10.48 -3.30
C ASP A 45 -3.23 10.75 -2.65
N ASP A 46 -4.23 9.89 -2.89
CA ASP A 46 -5.57 10.04 -2.32
C ASP A 46 -5.56 9.85 -0.79
N LEU A 47 -4.62 9.06 -0.26
CA LEU A 47 -4.45 8.86 1.19
C LEU A 47 -3.95 10.11 1.91
N TYR A 48 -3.25 11.00 1.21
CA TYR A 48 -2.68 12.23 1.77
C TYR A 48 -3.33 13.50 1.20
N ALA A 49 -4.38 13.37 0.40
CA ALA A 49 -5.14 14.47 -0.19
C ALA A 49 -6.05 15.17 0.84
N GLY A 50 -5.47 15.65 1.95
CA GLY A 50 -6.15 16.44 2.96
C GLY A 50 -6.09 17.93 2.67
N ASN A 51 -7.21 18.63 2.86
CA ASN A 51 -7.26 20.09 2.83
C ASN A 51 -7.24 20.63 4.27
N CYS A 52 -6.05 21.04 4.71
CA CYS A 52 -5.81 21.61 6.03
C CYS A 52 -4.96 22.88 5.91
N GLU A 53 -5.15 23.81 6.83
CA GLU A 53 -4.46 25.11 6.83
C GLU A 53 -2.94 24.97 7.03
N LYS A 54 -2.52 23.93 7.75
CA LYS A 54 -1.11 23.58 7.96
C LYS A 54 -0.86 22.18 7.45
N LYS A 55 0.20 22.03 6.66
CA LYS A 55 0.69 20.74 6.19
C LYS A 55 1.99 20.38 6.91
N CYS A 56 2.13 19.10 7.20
CA CYS A 56 3.33 18.50 7.77
C CYS A 56 4.16 17.86 6.66
N SER A 57 5.47 18.07 6.72
CA SER A 57 6.45 17.44 5.85
C SER A 57 7.24 16.39 6.61
N PHE A 58 7.24 15.17 6.09
CA PHE A 58 8.05 14.06 6.60
C PHE A 58 9.56 14.33 6.43
N LYS A 59 10.33 14.13 7.50
CA LYS A 59 11.80 14.20 7.49
C LYS A 59 12.42 12.81 7.51
N SER A 60 12.08 12.01 8.50
CA SER A 60 12.60 10.67 8.68
C SER A 60 11.65 9.80 9.52
N ALA A 61 11.80 8.48 9.42
CA ALA A 61 11.14 7.52 10.29
C ALA A 61 12.16 6.52 10.79
N THR A 62 12.02 6.10 12.04
CA THR A 62 12.79 4.99 12.59
C THR A 62 11.96 3.72 12.53
N LEU A 63 12.50 2.72 11.85
CA LEU A 63 11.94 1.37 11.76
C LEU A 63 12.78 0.40 12.57
N LEU A 64 12.11 -0.39 13.42
CA LEU A 64 12.68 -1.57 14.05
C LEU A 64 12.26 -2.80 13.26
N THR A 65 13.23 -3.58 12.82
CA THR A 65 13.01 -4.84 12.12
C THR A 65 12.88 -6.01 13.10
N SER A 66 12.19 -7.08 12.71
CA SER A 66 11.99 -8.26 13.57
C SER A 66 13.27 -9.02 13.94
N ASP A 67 14.37 -8.81 13.20
CA ASP A 67 15.71 -9.32 13.49
C ASP A 67 16.54 -8.38 14.40
N GLY A 68 15.96 -7.27 14.85
CA GLY A 68 16.53 -6.37 15.85
C GLY A 68 17.35 -5.21 15.30
N GLU A 69 17.34 -4.98 13.98
CA GLU A 69 17.99 -3.83 13.35
C GLU A 69 17.11 -2.58 13.47
N THR A 70 17.74 -1.44 13.76
CA THR A 70 17.05 -0.14 13.79
C THR A 70 17.55 0.73 12.65
N LEU A 71 16.63 1.22 11.82
CA LEU A 71 16.91 1.95 10.60
C LEU A 71 16.21 3.30 10.61
N THR A 72 16.95 4.40 10.50
CA THR A 72 16.37 5.72 10.24
C THR A 72 16.33 5.97 8.73
N LEU A 73 15.13 6.02 8.16
CA LEU A 73 14.90 6.11 6.72
C LEU A 73 14.21 7.43 6.35
N LYS A 74 14.63 8.00 5.22
CA LYS A 74 13.97 9.11 4.53
C LYS A 74 13.13 8.60 3.35
N LYS A 75 12.40 9.50 2.68
CA LYS A 75 11.67 9.17 1.44
C LYS A 75 12.61 8.52 0.43
N SER A 76 12.14 7.47 -0.23
CA SER A 76 12.89 6.65 -1.20
C SER A 76 14.07 5.87 -0.62
N GLN A 77 14.29 5.88 0.70
CA GLN A 77 15.27 5.02 1.35
C GLN A 77 14.64 3.74 1.84
N GLY A 78 15.46 2.71 1.97
CA GLY A 78 15.02 1.36 2.23
C GLY A 78 16.18 0.45 2.63
N SER A 79 15.85 -0.80 2.92
CA SER A 79 16.82 -1.86 3.19
C SER A 79 16.29 -3.19 2.68
N TYR A 80 16.99 -4.27 2.99
CA TYR A 80 16.67 -5.61 2.51
C TYR A 80 17.09 -6.68 3.52
N THR A 81 16.39 -7.79 3.49
CA THR A 81 16.74 -9.01 4.23
C THR A 81 17.95 -9.69 3.60
N ALA A 82 18.61 -10.59 4.35
CA ALA A 82 19.74 -11.37 3.86
C ALA A 82 19.52 -11.94 2.43
N ALA A 83 20.51 -11.75 1.56
CA ALA A 83 20.49 -12.13 0.14
C ALA A 83 19.45 -11.41 -0.75
N GLY A 84 18.78 -10.35 -0.25
CA GLY A 84 17.87 -9.52 -1.06
C GLY A 84 16.54 -10.18 -1.40
N ALA A 85 16.11 -11.18 -0.62
CA ALA A 85 14.86 -11.91 -0.86
C ALA A 85 13.63 -11.02 -0.65
N VAL A 86 13.67 -10.16 0.37
CA VAL A 86 12.69 -9.11 0.64
C VAL A 86 13.43 -7.81 0.75
N GLU A 87 13.03 -6.83 -0.06
CA GLU A 87 13.45 -5.45 0.02
C GLU A 87 12.26 -4.58 0.46
N TRP A 88 12.51 -3.53 1.21
CA TRP A 88 11.48 -2.56 1.57
C TRP A 88 12.02 -1.15 1.42
N LYS A 89 11.15 -0.21 1.06
CA LYS A 89 11.50 1.21 0.95
C LYS A 89 10.34 2.09 1.34
N VAL A 90 10.64 3.22 1.98
CA VAL A 90 9.69 4.31 2.17
C VAL A 90 9.37 4.91 0.81
N ILE A 91 8.10 4.89 0.41
CA ILE A 91 7.67 5.47 -0.86
C ILE A 91 7.72 6.99 -0.73
N SER A 92 7.89 7.72 -1.84
CA SER A 92 7.66 9.16 -1.82
C SER A 92 6.15 9.44 -1.76
N PHE A 93 5.74 10.32 -0.87
CA PHE A 93 4.36 10.78 -0.69
C PHE A 93 4.35 12.31 -0.48
N PRO A 94 3.22 12.99 -0.76
CA PRO A 94 3.11 14.43 -0.58
C PRO A 94 3.05 14.83 0.91
N ASP A 95 3.02 16.13 1.17
CA ASP A 95 2.77 16.64 2.53
C ASP A 95 1.32 16.33 2.96
N TYR A 96 1.13 16.13 4.26
CA TYR A 96 -0.11 15.60 4.84
C TYR A 96 -0.62 16.48 5.98
N CYS A 97 -1.81 16.19 6.47
CA CYS A 97 -2.39 16.94 7.57
C CYS A 97 -1.88 16.41 8.93
N PRO A 98 -1.70 17.29 9.93
CA PRO A 98 -1.32 16.86 11.27
C PRO A 98 -2.24 15.76 11.80
N GLY A 99 -1.67 14.68 12.34
CA GLY A 99 -2.42 13.56 12.91
C GLY A 99 -3.01 12.57 11.90
N SER A 100 -2.84 12.79 10.59
CA SER A 100 -3.23 11.82 9.55
C SER A 100 -2.03 11.06 8.98
N PHE A 101 -0.88 11.10 9.67
CA PHE A 101 0.34 10.46 9.17
C PHE A 101 0.22 8.95 9.20
N LYS A 102 0.56 8.34 8.06
CA LYS A 102 0.87 6.93 7.92
C LYS A 102 2.16 6.84 7.13
N LEU A 103 3.06 5.92 7.47
CA LEU A 103 4.28 5.71 6.70
C LEU A 103 4.01 4.68 5.59
N PRO A 104 4.08 5.05 4.31
CA PRO A 104 3.92 4.10 3.23
C PRO A 104 5.24 3.40 2.91
N VAL A 105 5.25 2.07 3.06
CA VAL A 105 6.41 1.23 2.81
C VAL A 105 6.10 0.27 1.67
N LYS A 106 6.83 0.37 0.56
CA LYS A 106 6.76 -0.60 -0.54
C LYS A 106 7.65 -1.78 -0.21
N VAL A 107 7.07 -2.98 -0.25
CA VAL A 107 7.74 -4.26 -0.10
C VAL A 107 7.90 -4.89 -1.47
N LEU A 108 9.09 -5.39 -1.76
CA LEU A 108 9.47 -6.04 -3.01
C LEU A 108 10.08 -7.40 -2.71
N MET A 109 9.49 -8.46 -3.24
CA MET A 109 9.99 -9.83 -3.08
C MET A 109 10.72 -10.27 -4.34
N LYS A 110 11.90 -10.86 -4.15
CA LYS A 110 12.75 -11.32 -5.25
C LYS A 110 13.26 -12.74 -5.02
N ASN A 111 13.33 -13.50 -6.10
CA ASN A 111 14.03 -14.78 -6.14
C ASN A 111 15.02 -14.80 -7.29
N ALA A 112 16.32 -14.96 -6.97
CA ALA A 112 17.41 -14.95 -7.93
C ALA A 112 17.36 -13.72 -8.89
N GLY A 113 17.06 -12.54 -8.34
CA GLY A 113 16.96 -11.28 -9.09
C GLY A 113 15.64 -11.06 -9.84
N LYS A 114 14.74 -12.05 -9.89
CA LYS A 114 13.41 -11.88 -10.47
C LYS A 114 12.42 -11.39 -9.42
N VAL A 115 11.69 -10.32 -9.74
CA VAL A 115 10.59 -9.83 -8.91
C VAL A 115 9.46 -10.86 -8.94
N LEU A 116 9.03 -11.30 -7.75
CA LEU A 116 7.90 -12.22 -7.58
C LEU A 116 6.61 -11.49 -7.25
N GLY A 117 6.71 -10.36 -6.56
CA GLY A 117 5.57 -9.56 -6.16
C GLY A 117 6.03 -8.30 -5.46
N GLU A 118 5.17 -7.30 -5.51
CA GLU A 118 5.33 -6.03 -4.81
C GLU A 118 3.98 -5.58 -4.27
N TYR A 119 3.99 -4.94 -3.12
CA TYR A 119 2.82 -4.36 -2.48
C TYR A 119 3.28 -3.25 -1.54
N ALA A 120 2.35 -2.47 -1.02
CA ALA A 120 2.62 -1.44 -0.02
C ALA A 120 1.88 -1.73 1.29
N LEU A 121 2.49 -1.25 2.37
CA LEU A 121 1.96 -1.29 3.73
C LEU A 121 1.88 0.15 4.24
N LEU A 122 0.85 0.45 5.03
CA LEU A 122 0.80 1.67 5.81
C LEU A 122 1.08 1.35 7.28
N LEU A 123 2.01 2.09 7.88
CA LEU A 123 2.35 1.94 9.29
C LEU A 123 1.99 3.20 10.06
N ASP A 124 1.21 3.03 11.13
CA ASP A 124 1.04 4.06 12.16
C ASP A 124 2.21 4.00 13.16
N GLU A 125 2.51 5.12 13.81
CA GLU A 125 3.56 5.17 14.83
C GLU A 125 3.25 4.23 16.00
N GLY A 126 4.23 3.44 16.43
CA GLY A 126 4.08 2.37 17.42
C GLY A 126 3.49 1.06 16.87
N GLN A 127 3.14 1.00 15.58
CA GLN A 127 2.55 -0.19 14.96
C GLN A 127 3.59 -1.10 14.31
N SER A 128 3.41 -2.41 14.46
CA SER A 128 4.10 -3.44 13.68
C SER A 128 3.29 -3.86 12.46
N SER A 129 3.99 -4.09 11.35
CA SER A 129 3.41 -4.66 10.14
C SER A 129 2.89 -6.08 10.38
N GLN A 130 2.01 -6.53 9.48
CA GLN A 130 1.81 -7.96 9.32
C GLN A 130 3.12 -8.67 8.94
N ALA A 131 3.16 -9.98 9.17
CA ALA A 131 4.29 -10.82 8.80
C ALA A 131 4.52 -10.80 7.27
N ILE A 132 5.63 -10.20 6.85
CA ILE A 132 6.12 -10.20 5.48
C ILE A 132 6.75 -11.57 5.21
N LYS A 133 6.05 -12.39 4.42
CA LYS A 133 6.49 -13.75 4.04
C LYS A 133 6.96 -13.76 2.60
N HIS A 134 7.96 -14.60 2.31
CA HIS A 134 8.42 -14.83 0.94
C HIS A 134 7.73 -16.07 0.34
N PRO A 135 7.13 -16.00 -0.86
CA PRO A 135 6.31 -17.08 -1.42
C PRO A 135 7.09 -18.38 -1.67
N THR A 136 8.38 -18.30 -1.97
CA THR A 136 9.23 -19.47 -2.26
C THR A 136 10.27 -19.77 -1.17
N ILE A 137 10.42 -18.91 -0.16
CA ILE A 137 11.43 -19.06 0.90
C ILE A 137 10.71 -19.04 2.24
N SER A 138 10.28 -20.22 2.69
CA SER A 138 9.44 -20.39 3.89
C SER A 138 10.08 -19.90 5.19
N ARG A 139 11.40 -19.75 5.23
CA ARG A 139 12.13 -19.22 6.39
C ARG A 139 12.04 -17.70 6.52
N VAL A 140 11.66 -16.99 5.46
CA VAL A 140 11.48 -15.53 5.53
C VAL A 140 10.15 -15.26 6.20
N ASN A 141 10.24 -14.71 7.40
CA ASN A 141 9.13 -14.19 8.18
C ASN A 141 9.63 -12.93 8.88
N PHE A 142 9.32 -11.78 8.29
CA PHE A 142 9.92 -10.50 8.65
C PHE A 142 8.83 -9.50 9.03
N GLN A 143 9.09 -8.63 9.98
CA GLN A 143 8.17 -7.54 10.35
C GLN A 143 8.93 -6.23 10.48
N LEU A 144 8.23 -5.14 10.19
CA LEU A 144 8.68 -3.77 10.41
C LEU A 144 7.81 -3.14 11.49
N THR A 145 8.44 -2.47 12.44
CA THR A 145 7.74 -1.68 13.46
C THR A 145 8.14 -0.24 13.31
N LEU A 146 7.17 0.65 13.12
CA LEU A 146 7.43 2.09 13.12
C LEU A 146 7.53 2.56 14.56
N THR A 147 8.71 3.00 14.97
CA THR A 147 8.96 3.37 16.37
C THR A 147 8.93 4.87 16.61
N ASP A 148 9.31 5.66 15.61
CA ASP A 148 9.42 7.12 15.72
C ASP A 148 9.27 7.76 14.34
N VAL A 149 8.68 8.95 14.30
CA VAL A 149 8.49 9.75 13.09
C VAL A 149 8.95 11.18 13.35
N GLU A 150 9.87 11.66 12.52
CA GLU A 150 10.30 13.05 12.51
C GLU A 150 9.59 13.80 11.38
N GLU A 151 8.82 14.82 11.75
CA GLU A 151 8.04 15.66 10.85
C GLU A 151 8.22 17.15 11.16
N GLU A 152 7.98 18.01 10.16
CA GLU A 152 7.99 19.46 10.31
C GLU A 152 6.61 20.02 9.94
N CYS A 153 5.97 20.70 10.90
CA CYS A 153 4.72 21.45 10.79
C CYS A 153 4.88 22.79 11.56
#